data_AF-A0A1Z4C4Y7-F1
#
_entry.id   AF-A0A1Z4C4Y7-F1
#
_cell.length_a   1.000
_cell.length_b   1.000
_cell.length_c   1.000
_cell.angle_alpha   90.00
_cell.angle_beta   90.00
_cell.angle_gamma   90.00
#
_symmetry.space_group_name_H-M   'P 1'
#
loop_
_entity.id
_entity.type
_entity.pdbx_description
1 polymer ?
#
loop_
_entity_poly.entity_id
_entity_poly.type
_entity_poly.pdbx_seq_one_letter_code
_entity_poly.pdbx_strand_id
1 'polypeptide(L)'
;MKTETPNYRSKCPLSIALEFIGDKWSLIVIRDMCLGKSKYCDFQASPEGIPTNILASRLRELEENGLLIKRPYQAKPVRYEYFLTPKGADLLPVLQQLVKWTQKHVPDCGEPPEGFFTAQPEDLLQKWVDATDTA
;
A
#
# COMPACT_ATOMS: atom_id res chain seq x y z
N MET A 1 -25.52 13.16 6.03
CA MET A 1 -24.35 12.98 6.92
C MET A 1 -23.45 14.20 6.75
N LYS A 2 -23.16 14.94 7.83
CA LYS A 2 -22.17 16.01 7.78
C LYS A 2 -20.81 15.35 7.62
N THR A 3 -20.17 15.51 6.46
CA THR A 3 -18.77 15.13 6.28
C THR A 3 -17.94 16.15 7.06
N GLU A 4 -17.56 15.81 8.28
CA GLU A 4 -16.57 16.59 9.02
C GLU A 4 -15.26 16.55 8.23
N THR A 5 -14.83 17.70 7.72
CA THR A 5 -13.57 17.80 7.01
C THR A 5 -12.45 17.46 8.01
N PRO A 6 -11.61 16.43 7.76
CA PRO A 6 -10.53 16.10 8.66
C PRO A 6 -9.65 17.33 8.93
N ASN A 7 -9.37 17.58 10.21
CA ASN A 7 -8.58 18.73 10.64
C ASN A 7 -7.08 18.43 10.44
N TYR A 8 -6.60 18.67 9.23
CA TYR A 8 -5.19 18.54 8.90
C TYR A 8 -4.36 19.67 9.51
N ARG A 9 -3.13 19.36 9.92
CA ARG A 9 -2.17 20.33 10.50
C ARG A 9 -1.96 21.57 9.60
N SER A 10 -2.05 21.41 8.28
CA SER A 10 -1.95 22.52 7.32
C SER A 10 -2.67 22.19 6.00
N LYS A 11 -2.86 23.21 5.14
CA LYS A 11 -3.37 23.04 3.76
C LYS A 11 -2.29 22.60 2.76
N CYS A 12 -1.06 22.33 3.21
CA CYS A 12 0.03 21.90 2.32
C CYS A 12 -0.26 20.48 1.81
N PRO A 13 -0.36 20.24 0.48
CA PRO A 13 -0.65 18.90 -0.05
C PRO A 13 0.36 17.84 0.37
N LEU A 14 1.64 18.20 0.49
CA LEU A 14 2.68 17.29 0.97
C LEU A 14 2.47 16.93 2.44
N SER A 15 2.15 17.92 3.29
CA SER A 15 1.83 17.65 4.70
C SER A 15 0.62 16.72 4.83
N ILE A 16 -0.40 16.91 4.00
CA ILE A 16 -1.59 16.06 3.98
C ILE A 16 -1.24 14.65 3.50
N ALA A 17 -0.42 14.50 2.46
CA ALA A 17 0.04 13.19 1.99
C ALA A 17 0.75 12.40 3.09
N LEU A 18 1.55 13.06 3.92
CA LEU A 18 2.25 12.42 5.04
C LEU A 18 1.31 11.90 6.14
N GLU A 19 0.07 12.39 6.25
CA GLU A 19 -0.93 11.81 7.15
C GLU A 19 -1.40 10.41 6.68
N PHE A 20 -1.23 10.10 5.39
CA PHE A 20 -1.60 8.81 4.81
C PHE A 20 -0.42 7.84 4.69
N ILE A 21 0.76 8.35 4.32
CA ILE A 21 1.91 7.52 3.91
C ILE A 21 3.23 7.93 4.57
N GLY A 22 3.21 8.88 5.51
CA GLY A 22 4.41 9.47 6.12
C GLY A 22 5.06 8.66 7.24
N ASP A 23 4.68 7.40 7.41
CA ASP A 23 5.31 6.47 8.34
C ASP A 23 6.28 5.51 7.64
N LYS A 24 7.06 4.78 8.44
CA LYS A 24 8.12 3.89 7.96
C LYS A 24 7.62 2.68 7.15
N TRP A 25 6.34 2.31 7.31
CA TRP A 25 5.83 1.00 6.90
C TRP A 25 4.75 1.08 5.81
N SER A 26 3.97 2.16 5.75
CA SER A 26 2.87 2.28 4.77
C SER A 26 3.34 2.06 3.34
N LEU A 27 4.40 2.75 2.91
CA LEU A 27 4.93 2.57 1.55
C LEU A 27 5.60 1.20 1.33
N ILE A 28 6.09 0.54 2.39
CA ILE A 28 6.61 -0.84 2.31
C ILE A 28 5.47 -1.82 2.06
N VAL A 29 4.32 -1.65 2.75
CA VAL A 29 3.13 -2.46 2.53
C VAL A 29 2.58 -2.25 1.11
N ILE A 30 2.47 -1.01 0.64
CA ILE A 30 2.01 -0.73 -0.73
C ILE A 30 2.96 -1.33 -1.76
N ARG A 31 4.28 -1.19 -1.58
CA ARG A 31 5.30 -1.84 -2.44
C ARG A 31 5.07 -3.36 -2.49
N ASP A 32 4.89 -3.98 -1.34
CA ASP A 32 4.65 -5.41 -1.23
C ASP A 32 3.39 -5.85 -2.00
N MET A 33 2.33 -5.04 -1.97
CA MET A 33 1.12 -5.27 -2.76
C MET A 33 1.37 -5.11 -4.27
N CYS A 34 2.18 -4.13 -4.69
CA CYS A 34 2.61 -3.99 -6.08
C CYS A 34 3.39 -5.22 -6.57
N LEU A 35 4.11 -5.90 -5.67
CA LEU A 35 4.82 -7.16 -5.95
C LEU A 35 3.91 -8.40 -5.84
N GLY A 36 2.60 -8.19 -5.71
CA GLY A 36 1.60 -9.25 -5.77
C GLY A 36 1.25 -9.88 -4.43
N LYS A 37 1.85 -9.46 -3.31
CA LYS A 37 1.48 -9.94 -1.98
C LYS A 37 0.08 -9.45 -1.61
N SER A 38 -0.75 -10.34 -1.10
CA SER A 38 -2.15 -10.02 -0.76
C SER A 38 -2.56 -10.49 0.62
N LYS A 39 -1.79 -11.35 1.30
CA LYS A 39 -2.17 -11.93 2.59
C LYS A 39 -1.33 -11.35 3.72
N TYR A 40 -1.91 -11.32 4.91
CA TYR A 40 -1.21 -10.88 6.13
C TYR A 40 0.15 -11.58 6.32
N CYS A 41 0.20 -12.90 6.09
CA CYS A 41 1.43 -13.69 6.21
C CYS A 41 2.51 -13.27 5.21
N ASP A 42 2.14 -12.80 4.02
CA ASP A 42 3.08 -12.39 2.98
C ASP A 42 3.79 -11.08 3.37
N PHE A 43 3.03 -10.15 3.98
CA PHE A 43 3.56 -8.91 4.53
C PHE A 43 4.41 -9.16 5.78
N GLN A 44 3.98 -10.08 6.64
CA GLN A 44 4.76 -10.46 7.84
C GLN A 44 6.08 -11.14 7.47
N ALA A 45 6.11 -11.91 6.38
CA ALA A 45 7.31 -12.56 5.86
C ALA A 45 8.21 -11.61 5.03
N SER A 46 7.87 -10.31 4.95
CA SER A 46 8.68 -9.33 4.24
C SER A 46 10.05 -9.13 4.91
N PRO A 47 11.14 -8.97 4.14
CA PRO A 47 12.50 -8.91 4.69
C PRO A 47 12.72 -7.75 5.68
N GLU A 48 11.91 -6.69 5.61
CA GLU A 48 11.99 -5.56 6.54
C GLU A 48 11.53 -5.89 7.97
N GLY A 49 10.89 -7.04 8.18
CA GLY A 49 10.53 -7.54 9.52
C GLY A 49 9.56 -6.63 10.27
N ILE A 50 8.43 -6.26 9.64
CA ILE A 50 7.43 -5.37 10.27
C ILE A 50 6.84 -6.06 11.51
N PRO A 51 6.88 -5.45 12.71
CA PRO A 51 6.27 -6.03 13.89
C PRO A 51 4.76 -6.27 13.71
N THR A 52 4.27 -7.41 14.16
CA THR A 52 2.88 -7.90 13.95
C THR A 52 1.81 -6.88 14.34
N ASN A 53 1.97 -6.23 15.49
CA ASN A 53 1.07 -5.19 15.98
C ASN A 53 1.09 -3.94 15.10
N ILE A 54 2.27 -3.54 14.60
CA ILE A 54 2.43 -2.40 13.70
C ILE A 54 1.83 -2.71 12.33
N LEU A 55 2.10 -3.88 11.77
CA LEU A 55 1.53 -4.33 10.50
C LEU A 55 -0.02 -4.32 10.55
N ALA A 56 -0.60 -4.83 11.64
CA ALA A 56 -2.04 -4.85 11.82
C ALA A 56 -2.64 -3.43 11.90
N SER A 57 -1.99 -2.50 12.63
CA SER A 57 -2.40 -1.09 12.67
C SER A 57 -2.34 -0.45 11.29
N ARG A 58 -1.24 -0.66 10.57
CA ARG A 58 -1.01 -0.04 9.26
C ARG A 58 -2.00 -0.54 8.22
N LEU A 59 -2.28 -1.84 8.15
CA LEU A 59 -3.29 -2.37 7.24
C LEU A 59 -4.68 -1.79 7.54
N ARG A 60 -5.04 -1.61 8.82
CA ARG A 60 -6.30 -0.95 9.21
C ARG A 60 -6.32 0.52 8.78
N GLU A 61 -5.25 1.27 9.07
CA GLU A 61 -5.17 2.69 8.73
C GLU A 61 -5.24 2.91 7.20
N LEU A 62 -4.54 2.09 6.41
CA LEU A 62 -4.60 2.14 4.94
C LEU A 62 -6.00 1.79 4.42
N GLU A 63 -6.72 0.86 5.07
CA GLU A 63 -8.11 0.51 4.76
C GLU A 63 -9.06 1.69 5.06
N GLU A 64 -8.97 2.26 6.25
CA GLU A 64 -9.80 3.41 6.68
C GLU A 64 -9.59 4.64 5.80
N ASN A 65 -8.37 4.82 5.30
CA ASN A 65 -8.02 5.87 4.34
C ASN A 65 -8.38 5.55 2.88
N GLY A 66 -8.96 4.38 2.62
CA GLY A 66 -9.41 3.95 1.30
C GLY A 66 -8.28 3.67 0.30
N LEU A 67 -7.06 3.41 0.78
CA LEU A 67 -5.92 3.01 -0.07
C LEU A 67 -5.97 1.51 -0.39
N LEU A 68 -6.58 0.72 0.49
CA LEU A 68 -6.80 -0.70 0.27
C LEU A 68 -8.19 -1.13 0.75
N ILE A 69 -8.62 -2.30 0.31
CA ILE A 69 -9.78 -3.02 0.86
C ILE A 69 -9.33 -4.39 1.33
N LYS A 70 -10.06 -4.97 2.29
CA LYS A 70 -9.89 -6.38 2.67
C LYS A 70 -11.12 -7.21 2.28
N ARG A 71 -10.90 -8.42 1.80
CA ARG A 71 -11.97 -9.39 1.49
C ARG A 71 -11.68 -10.74 2.14
N PRO A 72 -12.69 -11.42 2.70
CA PRO A 72 -12.52 -12.78 3.18
C PRO A 72 -12.38 -13.73 1.98
N TYR A 73 -11.34 -14.56 1.96
CA TYR A 73 -11.19 -15.64 0.96
C TYR A 73 -11.47 -17.03 1.57
N GLN A 74 -11.58 -17.11 2.89
CA GLN A 74 -11.86 -18.33 3.63
C GLN A 74 -12.80 -17.98 4.78
N ALA A 75 -13.81 -18.81 5.06
CA ALA A 75 -14.80 -18.55 6.09
C ALA A 75 -14.49 -19.20 7.46
N LYS A 76 -13.71 -20.29 7.51
CA LYS A 76 -13.45 -21.05 8.76
C LYS A 76 -12.02 -21.64 8.80
N PRO A 77 -11.08 -21.08 9.59
CA PRO A 77 -11.13 -19.75 10.20
C PRO A 77 -11.23 -18.65 9.13
N VAL A 78 -11.77 -17.48 9.48
CA VAL A 78 -11.85 -16.37 8.52
C VAL A 78 -10.45 -15.90 8.16
N ARG A 79 -10.13 -15.85 6.87
CA ARG A 79 -8.86 -15.30 6.38
C ARG A 79 -9.12 -14.23 5.35
N TYR A 80 -8.30 -13.19 5.37
CA TYR A 80 -8.44 -12.02 4.53
C TYR A 80 -7.31 -11.90 3.52
N GLU A 81 -7.68 -11.42 2.35
CA GLU A 81 -6.77 -10.84 1.36
C GLU A 81 -7.01 -9.33 1.28
N TYR A 82 -5.94 -8.61 0.95
CA TYR A 82 -5.90 -7.17 0.82
C TYR A 82 -5.66 -6.80 -0.64
N PHE A 83 -6.38 -5.79 -1.12
CA PHE A 83 -6.34 -5.33 -2.51
C PHE A 83 -6.17 -3.82 -2.53
N LEU A 84 -5.31 -3.30 -3.40
CA LEU A 84 -5.19 -1.86 -3.62
C LEU A 84 -6.48 -1.34 -4.25
N THR A 85 -6.94 -0.17 -3.80
CA THR A 85 -7.96 0.60 -4.52
C THR A 85 -7.30 1.39 -5.66
N PRO A 86 -8.08 2.01 -6.56
CA PRO A 86 -7.53 3.00 -7.51
C PRO A 86 -6.67 4.07 -6.80
N LYS A 87 -7.15 4.59 -5.67
CA LYS A 87 -6.41 5.57 -4.85
C LYS A 87 -5.08 5.00 -4.32
N GLY A 88 -5.03 3.72 -3.95
CA GLY A 88 -3.82 3.06 -3.49
C GLY A 88 -2.83 2.77 -4.63
N ALA A 89 -3.33 2.34 -5.78
CA ALA A 89 -2.51 2.06 -6.97
C ALA A 89 -1.82 3.32 -7.52
N ASP A 90 -2.46 4.48 -7.40
CA ASP A 90 -1.89 5.79 -7.77
C ASP A 90 -0.63 6.18 -6.96
N LEU A 91 -0.27 5.44 -5.91
CA LEU A 91 1.00 5.61 -5.20
C LEU A 91 2.19 4.94 -5.89
N LEU A 92 1.98 4.08 -6.89
CA LEU A 92 3.06 3.41 -7.60
C LEU A 92 4.09 4.38 -8.20
N PRO A 93 3.70 5.46 -8.92
CA PRO A 93 4.66 6.44 -9.42
C PRO A 93 5.46 7.13 -8.31
N VAL A 94 4.86 7.37 -7.14
CA VAL A 94 5.56 7.94 -5.98
C VAL A 94 6.64 6.98 -5.48
N LEU A 95 6.31 5.70 -5.35
CA LEU A 95 7.29 4.66 -5.00
C LEU A 95 8.44 4.60 -6.01
N GLN A 96 8.13 4.63 -7.30
CA GLN A 96 9.15 4.63 -8.36
C GLN A 96 10.10 5.83 -8.26
N GLN A 97 9.59 7.03 -7.94
CA GLN A 97 10.44 8.21 -7.75
C GLN A 97 11.30 8.11 -6.50
N LEU A 98 10.79 7.54 -5.41
CA LEU A 98 11.58 7.29 -4.19
C LEU A 98 12.70 6.27 -4.43
N VAL A 99 12.43 5.22 -5.21
CA VAL A 99 13.44 4.23 -5.61
C VAL A 99 14.52 4.89 -6.48
N LYS A 100 14.12 5.67 -7.49
CA LYS A 100 15.07 6.42 -8.35
C LYS A 100 15.95 7.37 -7.54
N TRP A 101 15.35 8.09 -6.58
CA TRP A 101 16.09 8.96 -5.67
C TRP A 101 17.11 8.16 -4.84
N THR A 102 16.71 7.00 -4.32
CA THR A 102 17.59 6.11 -3.56
C THR A 102 18.74 5.61 -4.41
N GLN A 103 18.48 5.10 -5.62
CA GLN A 103 19.51 4.65 -6.56
C GLN A 103 20.52 5.74 -6.92
N LYS A 104 20.08 6.99 -6.95
CA LYS A 104 20.95 8.13 -7.25
C LYS A 104 21.86 8.52 -6.08
N HIS A 105 21.40 8.34 -4.84
CA HIS A 105 22.01 8.98 -3.66
C HIS A 105 22.54 8.01 -2.61
N VAL A 106 22.15 6.74 -2.65
CA VAL A 106 22.54 5.72 -1.67
C VAL A 106 23.35 4.64 -2.40
N PRO A 107 24.68 4.60 -2.23
CA PRO A 107 25.51 3.53 -2.76
C PRO A 107 25.05 2.15 -2.23
N ASP A 108 25.23 1.11 -3.05
CA ASP A 108 24.89 -0.29 -2.71
C ASP A 108 23.42 -0.54 -2.33
N CYS A 109 22.49 0.36 -2.68
CA CYS A 109 21.07 0.02 -2.61
C CYS A 109 20.76 -1.04 -3.68
N GLY A 110 19.99 -2.07 -3.32
CA GLY A 110 19.61 -3.13 -4.26
C GLY A 110 18.81 -2.63 -5.46
N GLU A 111 18.68 -3.49 -6.48
CA GLU A 111 17.90 -3.21 -7.68
C GLU A 111 16.42 -3.62 -7.49
N PRO A 112 15.47 -2.82 -7.98
CA PRO A 112 14.08 -3.25 -8.03
C PRO A 112 13.89 -4.41 -9.02
N PRO A 113 12.82 -5.20 -8.88
CA PRO A 113 12.54 -6.30 -9.80
C PRO A 113 12.26 -5.79 -11.23
N GLU A 114 12.41 -6.70 -12.20
CA GLU A 114 12.10 -6.43 -13.60
C GLU A 114 10.66 -5.90 -13.77
N GLY A 115 10.48 -4.91 -14.64
CA GLY A 115 9.19 -4.30 -14.90
C GLY A 115 8.71 -3.29 -13.86
N PHE A 116 9.39 -3.12 -12.72
CA PHE A 116 8.95 -2.19 -11.66
C PHE A 116 8.77 -0.75 -12.14
N PHE A 117 9.66 -0.25 -13.00
CA PHE A 117 9.59 1.11 -13.55
C PHE A 117 8.65 1.27 -14.75
N THR A 118 8.23 0.17 -15.36
CA THR A 118 7.30 0.18 -16.51
C THR A 118 5.87 -0.09 -16.08
N ALA A 119 5.67 -0.74 -14.92
CA ALA A 119 4.37 -0.99 -14.32
C ALA A 119 3.58 0.32 -14.14
N GLN A 120 2.29 0.24 -14.39
CA GLN A 120 1.31 1.32 -14.25
C GLN A 120 0.28 1.00 -13.17
N PRO A 121 -0.39 2.02 -12.58
CA PRO A 121 -1.45 1.79 -11.59
C PRO A 121 -2.53 0.81 -12.06
N GLU A 122 -2.93 0.85 -13.32
CA GLU A 122 -3.92 -0.05 -13.92
C GLU A 122 -3.54 -1.54 -13.85
N ASP A 123 -2.25 -1.86 -13.94
CA ASP A 123 -1.76 -3.25 -13.85
C ASP A 123 -2.04 -3.86 -12.46
N LEU A 124 -2.16 -3.00 -11.43
CA LEU A 124 -2.41 -3.40 -10.05
C LEU A 124 -3.90 -3.58 -9.75
N LEU A 125 -4.77 -3.07 -10.62
CA LEU A 125 -6.22 -3.02 -10.37
C LEU A 125 -6.96 -4.26 -10.87
N GLN A 126 -6.34 -5.16 -11.62
CA GLN A 126 -7.03 -6.40 -12.04
C GLN A 126 -7.59 -7.16 -10.83
N LYS A 127 -6.78 -7.33 -9.79
CA LYS A 127 -7.21 -7.99 -8.54
C LYS A 127 -8.28 -7.20 -7.80
N TRP A 128 -8.31 -5.87 -7.96
CA TRP A 128 -9.34 -5.02 -7.37
C TRP A 128 -10.68 -5.19 -8.08
N VAL A 129 -10.67 -5.20 -9.42
CA VAL A 129 -11.87 -5.45 -10.25
C VAL A 129 -12.49 -6.80 -9.91
N ASP A 130 -11.67 -7.86 -9.89
CA ASP A 130 -12.12 -9.20 -9.51
C ASP A 130 -12.74 -9.23 -8.09
N ALA A 131 -12.15 -8.46 -7.16
CA ALA A 131 -12.63 -8.33 -5.78
C ALA A 131 -13.89 -7.45 -5.62
N THR A 132 -14.24 -6.63 -6.62
CA THR A 132 -15.47 -5.84 -6.64
C THR A 132 -16.61 -6.52 -7.40
N ASP A 133 -16.31 -7.34 -8.41
CA ASP A 133 -17.31 -8.04 -9.24
C ASP A 133 -17.90 -9.28 -8.56
N THR A 134 -17.26 -9.81 -7.52
CA THR A 134 -17.74 -10.98 -6.76
C THR A 134 -18.74 -10.60 -5.64
N ALA A 135 -19.49 -9.50 -5.81
CA ALA A 135 -20.42 -8.94 -4.81
C ALA A 135 -21.89 -9.29 -5.10
#